data_AF-A0AAN7MQ06-F1
#
_entry.id   AF-A0AAN7MQ06-F1
#
_cell.length_a   1.000
_cell.length_b   1.000
_cell.length_c   1.000
_cell.angle_alpha   90.00
_cell.angle_beta   90.00
_cell.angle_gamma   90.00
#
_symmetry.space_group_name_H-M   'P 1'
#
loop_
_entity.id
_entity.type
_entity.pdbx_description
1 polymer ?
#
loop_
_entity_poly.entity_id
_entity_poly.type
_entity_poly.pdbx_seq_one_letter_code
_entity_poly.pdbx_strand_id
1 'polypeptide(L)'
;MVANALWGWLQQWKQNNWQRRGKPIWAAALWQDIAARVENLVVKVHHVDAHVPKSRDTEEHQNNQQVDQAAKMEVAQVDLDWQHKGELFIAWWAHDTSGHQGRDAT
;
A
#
# COMPACT_ATOMS: atom_id res chain seq x y z
N MET A 1 6.90 -3.07 -0.83
CA MET A 1 7.05 -2.24 -2.06
C MET A 1 6.95 -0.74 -1.80
N VAL A 2 6.02 -0.28 -0.97
CA VAL A 2 5.76 1.16 -0.72
C VAL A 2 6.95 1.89 -0.08
N ALA A 3 7.55 1.31 0.98
CA ALA A 3 8.70 1.93 1.65
C ALA A 3 9.89 2.18 0.71
N ASN A 4 10.24 1.19 -0.11
CA ASN A 4 11.31 1.33 -1.11
C ASN A 4 10.99 2.39 -2.18
N ALA A 5 9.72 2.48 -2.57
CA ALA A 5 9.28 3.48 -3.54
C ALA A 5 9.41 4.90 -2.98
N LEU A 6 8.92 5.14 -1.76
CA LEU A 6 9.00 6.42 -1.05
C LEU A 6 10.46 6.82 -0.75
N TRP A 7 11.28 5.86 -0.32
CA TRP A 7 12.66 6.13 0.08
C TRP A 7 13.62 6.31 -1.11
N GLY A 8 13.48 5.49 -2.15
CA GLY A 8 14.51 5.36 -3.19
C GLY A 8 14.06 5.57 -4.63
N TRP A 9 12.78 5.37 -4.96
CA TRP A 9 12.36 5.33 -6.37
C TRP A 9 11.58 6.56 -6.84
N LEU A 10 10.95 7.32 -5.95
CA LEU A 10 10.14 8.49 -6.32
C LEU A 10 10.91 9.50 -7.18
N GLN A 11 12.14 9.85 -6.77
CA GLN A 11 13.00 10.77 -7.54
C GLN A 11 13.34 10.21 -8.92
N GLN A 12 13.70 8.93 -8.99
CA GLN A 12 14.05 8.30 -10.26
C GLN A 12 12.84 8.13 -11.18
N TRP A 13 11.66 7.85 -10.65
CA TRP A 13 10.42 7.81 -11.43
C TRP A 13 10.04 9.19 -11.94
N LYS A 14 10.13 10.25 -11.12
CA LYS A 14 9.87 11.63 -11.55
C LYS A 14 10.78 12.04 -12.71
N GLN A 15 12.08 11.70 -12.64
CA GLN A 15 13.05 11.97 -13.70
C GLN A 15 12.78 11.19 -15.00
N ASN A 16 12.25 9.97 -14.88
CA ASN A 16 11.91 9.14 -16.03
C ASN A 16 10.45 9.32 -16.49
N ASN A 17 9.82 10.48 -16.20
CA ASN A 17 8.44 10.79 -16.56
C ASN A 17 7.44 9.71 -16.12
N TRP A 18 7.67 9.10 -14.96
CA TRP A 18 6.85 8.03 -14.39
C TRP A 18 6.77 6.79 -15.28
N GLN A 19 7.83 6.53 -16.05
CA GLN A 19 7.95 5.38 -16.93
C GLN A 19 9.14 4.50 -16.57
N ARG A 20 9.01 3.21 -16.88
CA ARG A 20 10.09 2.23 -16.85
C ARG A 20 10.07 1.46 -18.17
N ARG A 21 11.19 1.54 -18.92
CA ARG A 21 11.32 0.91 -20.25
C ARG A 21 10.21 1.33 -21.24
N GLY A 22 9.85 2.62 -21.23
CA GLY A 22 8.83 3.19 -22.13
C GLY A 22 7.38 2.86 -21.76
N LYS A 23 7.13 2.17 -20.63
CA LYS A 23 5.78 1.92 -20.12
C LYS A 23 5.56 2.72 -18.84
N PRO A 24 4.35 3.24 -18.58
CA PRO A 24 4.04 3.87 -17.31
C PRO A 24 4.25 2.88 -16.17
N ILE A 25 4.76 3.37 -15.04
CA ILE A 25 4.83 2.57 -13.81
C ILE A 25 3.41 2.25 -13.33
N TRP A 26 3.27 1.13 -12.63
CA TRP A 26 1.97 0.75 -12.06
C TRP A 26 1.45 1.84 -11.12
N ALA A 27 0.17 2.17 -11.23
CA ALA A 27 -0.49 3.25 -10.49
C ALA A 27 0.24 4.61 -10.57
N ALA A 28 0.81 4.97 -11.72
CA ALA A 28 1.57 6.21 -11.93
C ALA A 28 0.86 7.47 -11.41
N ALA A 29 -0.45 7.61 -11.66
CA ALA A 29 -1.23 8.75 -11.18
C ALA A 29 -1.29 8.84 -9.64
N LEU A 30 -1.42 7.70 -8.96
CA LEU A 30 -1.43 7.64 -7.49
C LEU A 30 -0.06 8.02 -6.93
N TRP A 31 1.02 7.52 -7.54
CA TRP A 31 2.38 7.88 -7.16
C TRP A 31 2.71 9.36 -7.40
N GLN A 32 2.16 9.97 -8.45
CA GLN A 32 2.26 11.40 -8.70
C GLN A 32 1.57 12.22 -7.61
N ASP A 33 0.36 11.85 -7.21
CA ASP A 33 -0.36 12.53 -6.12
C ASP A 33 0.39 12.39 -4.79
N ILE A 34 0.85 11.17 -4.46
CA ILE A 34 1.67 10.93 -3.26
C ILE A 34 2.92 11.81 -3.29
N ALA A 35 3.65 11.83 -4.42
CA ALA A 35 4.86 12.63 -4.56
C ALA A 35 4.60 14.12 -4.37
N ALA A 36 3.52 14.66 -4.91
CA ALA A 36 3.13 16.05 -4.72
C ALA A 36 2.81 16.38 -3.25
N ARG A 37 2.13 15.47 -2.55
CA ARG A 37 1.78 15.65 -1.13
C ARG A 37 3.00 15.60 -0.22
N VAL A 38 3.97 14.73 -0.52
CA VAL A 38 5.18 14.56 0.31
C VAL A 38 6.34 15.47 -0.09
N GLU A 39 6.27 16.17 -1.22
CA GLU A 39 7.38 17.00 -1.76
C GLU A 39 7.88 18.06 -0.75
N ASN A 40 6.97 18.62 0.05
CA ASN A 40 7.28 19.66 1.03
C ASN A 40 7.25 19.15 2.49
N LEU A 41 7.18 17.82 2.69
CA LEU A 41 7.12 17.22 4.03
C LEU A 41 8.42 16.51 4.36
N VAL A 42 8.86 16.64 5.62
CA VAL A 42 9.93 15.81 6.16
C VAL A 42 9.31 14.45 6.52
N VAL A 43 9.42 13.50 5.59
CA VAL A 43 8.90 12.14 5.78
C VAL A 43 10.02 11.23 6.31
N LYS A 44 9.75 10.56 7.43
CA LYS A 44 10.55 9.42 7.91
C LYS A 44 9.82 8.14 7.57
N VAL A 45 10.52 7.20 6.92
CA VAL A 45 9.94 5.92 6.51
C VAL A 45 10.54 4.82 7.37
N HIS A 46 9.70 4.12 8.11
CA HIS A 46 10.07 2.98 8.94
C HIS A 46 9.32 1.74 8.47
N HIS A 47 10.02 0.60 8.43
CA HIS A 47 9.38 -0.68 8.18
C HIS A 47 9.02 -1.31 9.52
N VAL A 48 7.73 -1.56 9.73
CA VAL A 48 7.21 -2.25 10.91
C VAL A 48 6.88 -3.69 10.49
N ASP A 49 7.49 -4.66 11.18
CA ASP A 49 7.13 -6.06 10.98
C ASP A 49 5.70 -6.30 11.49
N ALA A 50 4.87 -6.96 10.71
CA ALA A 50 3.48 -7.24 11.07
C ALA A 50 3.34 -8.43 12.04
N HIS A 51 4.38 -9.25 12.17
CA HIS A 51 4.35 -10.47 12.98
C HIS A 51 5.15 -10.34 14.27
N VAL A 52 4.95 -9.24 14.99
CA VAL A 52 5.61 -9.03 16.29
C VAL A 52 4.77 -9.69 17.39
N PRO A 53 5.38 -10.50 18.28
CA PRO A 53 4.69 -11.04 19.45
C PRO A 53 4.18 -9.90 20.35
N LYS A 54 2.99 -10.07 20.95
CA LYS A 54 2.38 -9.08 21.87
C LYS A 54 3.29 -8.62 23.01
N SER A 55 4.29 -9.41 23.39
CA SER A 55 5.27 -9.05 24.44
C SER A 55 6.36 -8.08 23.96
N ARG A 56 6.46 -7.81 22.66
CA ARG A 56 7.41 -6.88 22.04
C ARG A 56 6.69 -5.74 21.31
N ASP A 57 5.47 -5.44 21.75
CA ASP A 57 4.61 -4.46 21.10
C ASP A 57 5.21 -3.06 21.26
N THR A 58 5.43 -2.38 20.13
CA THR A 58 5.90 -1.00 20.09
C THR A 58 4.75 -0.08 19.73
N GLU A 59 4.86 1.21 20.04
CA GLU A 59 3.87 2.21 19.62
C GLU A 59 3.69 2.20 18.10
N GLU A 60 4.77 2.05 17.33
CA GLU A 60 4.71 1.93 15.87
C GLU A 60 3.89 0.71 15.42
N HIS A 61 4.03 -0.43 16.10
CA HIS A 61 3.26 -1.63 15.80
C HIS A 61 1.78 -1.46 16.17
N GLN A 62 1.47 -0.83 17.31
CA GLN A 62 0.11 -0.52 17.73
C GLN A 62 -0.58 0.44 16.76
N ASN A 63 0.12 1.47 16.29
CA ASN A 63 -0.38 2.40 15.29
C ASN A 63 -0.62 1.69 13.94
N ASN A 64 0.30 0.81 13.52
CA ASN A 64 0.13 0.02 12.30
C ASN A 64 -1.09 -0.92 12.40
N GLN A 65 -1.31 -1.57 13.56
CA GLN A 65 -2.49 -2.40 13.79
C GLN A 65 -3.80 -1.59 13.76
N GLN A 66 -3.81 -0.39 14.32
CA GLN A 66 -4.99 0.49 14.27
C GLN A 66 -5.33 0.89 12.84
N VAL A 67 -4.32 1.26 12.03
CA VAL A 67 -4.52 1.62 10.63
C VAL A 67 -4.96 0.40 9.80
N ASP A 68 -4.41 -0.78 10.04
CA ASP A 68 -4.85 -2.03 9.39
C ASP A 68 -6.32 -2.37 9.73
N GLN A 69 -6.73 -2.20 10.99
CA GLN A 69 -8.13 -2.37 11.39
C GLN A 69 -9.06 -1.36 10.71
N ALA A 70 -8.67 -0.08 10.68
CA ALA A 70 -9.45 0.96 10.01
C ALA A 70 -9.58 0.69 8.50
N ALA A 71 -8.48 0.30 7.84
CA ALA A 71 -8.49 -0.04 6.42
C ALA A 71 -9.40 -1.26 6.14
N LYS A 72 -9.37 -2.29 7.00
CA LYS A 72 -10.27 -3.45 6.89
C LYS A 72 -11.74 -3.07 7.06
N MET A 73 -12.05 -2.14 7.95
CA MET A 73 -13.42 -1.64 8.14
C MET A 73 -13.90 -0.85 6.92
N GLU A 74 -13.05 0.01 6.35
CA GLU A 74 -13.37 0.75 5.13
C GLU A 74 -13.58 -0.20 3.94
N VAL A 75 -12.71 -1.21 3.77
CA VAL A 75 -12.89 -2.26 2.76
C VAL A 75 -14.18 -3.04 3.00
N ALA A 76 -14.48 -3.44 4.24
CA ALA A 76 -15.72 -4.13 4.56
C ALA A 76 -16.96 -3.27 4.28
N GLN A 77 -16.89 -1.96 4.49
CA GLN A 77 -17.98 -1.03 4.19
C GLN A 77 -18.16 -0.84 2.68
N VAL A 78 -17.07 -0.74 1.93
CA VAL A 78 -17.09 -0.76 0.46
C VAL A 78 -17.59 -2.11 -0.08
N ASP A 79 -17.25 -3.23 0.57
CA ASP A 79 -17.73 -4.58 0.22
C ASP A 79 -19.22 -4.81 0.57
N LEU A 80 -19.74 -4.13 1.61
CA LEU A 80 -21.17 -4.10 1.92
C LEU A 80 -21.95 -3.22 0.91
N ASP A 81 -21.34 -2.11 0.48
CA ASP A 81 -21.84 -1.30 -0.64
C ASP A 81 -21.69 -2.04 -1.99
N TRP A 82 -20.68 -2.92 -2.13
CA TRP A 82 -20.42 -3.79 -3.28
C TRP A 82 -21.48 -4.84 -3.51
N GLN A 83 -22.04 -5.42 -2.43
CA GLN A 83 -23.22 -6.28 -2.53
C GLN A 83 -24.40 -5.57 -3.23
N HIS A 84 -24.36 -4.24 -3.32
CA HIS A 84 -25.37 -3.43 -4.00
C HIS A 84 -24.94 -2.86 -5.37
N LYS A 85 -23.65 -2.67 -5.70
CA LYS A 85 -23.20 -2.14 -7.03
C LYS A 85 -21.77 -2.60 -7.43
N GLY A 86 -21.64 -3.16 -8.64
CA GLY A 86 -20.44 -3.87 -9.12
C GLY A 86 -19.45 -3.12 -10.03
N GLU A 87 -18.69 -2.13 -9.52
CA GLU A 87 -17.65 -1.39 -10.29
C GLU A 87 -16.17 -1.42 -9.82
N LEU A 88 -15.67 -2.38 -9.04
CA LEU A 88 -14.42 -2.25 -8.27
C LEU A 88 -13.55 -3.51 -8.26
N PHE A 89 -13.13 -3.90 -9.45
CA PHE A 89 -12.24 -5.03 -9.76
C PHE A 89 -10.79 -4.87 -9.22
N ILE A 90 -10.43 -3.76 -8.57
CA ILE A 90 -9.01 -3.37 -8.35
C ILE A 90 -8.43 -3.83 -7.00
N ALA A 91 -9.22 -3.85 -5.92
CA ALA A 91 -8.72 -4.18 -4.57
C ALA A 91 -8.53 -5.69 -4.37
N TRP A 92 -9.49 -6.50 -4.84
CA TRP A 92 -9.40 -7.97 -4.77
C TRP A 92 -8.22 -8.52 -5.58
N TRP A 93 -8.00 -7.99 -6.79
CA TRP A 93 -6.86 -8.38 -7.62
C TRP A 93 -5.52 -8.05 -6.95
N ALA A 94 -5.38 -6.87 -6.32
CA ALA A 94 -4.16 -6.50 -5.61
C ALA A 94 -3.91 -7.38 -4.38
N HIS A 95 -4.95 -7.84 -3.69
CA HIS A 95 -4.86 -8.77 -2.56
C HIS A 95 -4.47 -10.19 -3.02
N ASP A 96 -5.13 -10.75 -4.03
CA ASP A 96 -4.83 -12.10 -4.56
C ASP A 96 -3.44 -12.19 -5.20
N THR A 97 -3.00 -11.15 -5.92
CA THR A 97 -1.66 -11.11 -6.53
C THR A 97 -0.54 -10.76 -5.56
N SER A 98 -0.86 -10.30 -4.34
CA SER A 98 0.12 -10.04 -3.28
C SER A 98 0.57 -11.29 -2.52
N GLY A 99 -0.04 -12.46 -2.79
CA GLY A 99 0.42 -13.75 -2.27
C GLY A 99 0.08 -14.04 -0.82
N HIS A 100 -0.98 -13.43 -0.26
CA HIS A 100 -1.40 -13.67 1.13
C HIS A 100 -2.35 -14.87 1.33
N GLN A 101 -2.59 -15.69 0.31
CA GLN A 101 -3.26 -16.99 0.45
C GLN A 101 -2.37 -18.13 -0.05
N GLY A 102 -1.27 -18.36 0.66
CA GLY A 102 -0.57 -19.63 0.59
C GLY A 102 -1.44 -20.72 1.23
N ARG A 103 -2.28 -21.38 0.43
CA ARG A 103 -2.87 -22.68 0.79
C ARG A 103 -2.14 -23.87 0.13
N ASP A 104 -1.27 -23.62 -0.84
CA ASP A 104 -0.50 -24.68 -1.53
C ASP A 104 1.01 -24.39 -1.48
N ALA A 105 1.57 -24.42 -0.27
CA ALA A 105 2.97 -24.77 -0.08
C ALA A 105 3.06 -26.27 0.25
N THR A 106 2.64 -27.10 -0.72
CA THR A 106 3.19 -28.43 -1.06
C THR A 106 2.79 -28.72 -2.50
#